data_AF-D2QEM2-F1
#
_entry.id   AF-D2QEM2-F1
#
_cell.length_a   1.000
_cell.length_b   1.000
_cell.length_c   1.000
_cell.angle_alpha   90.00
_cell.angle_beta   90.00
_cell.angle_gamma   90.00
#
_symmetry.space_group_name_H-M   'P 1'
#
loop_
_entity.id
_entity.type
_entity.pdbx_description
1 polymer ?
#
loop_
_entity_poly.entity_id
_entity_poly.type
_entity_poly.pdbx_seq_one_letter_code
_entity_poly.pdbx_strand_id
1 'polypeptide(L)'
;MKLSWTFYPKGEAAITLTVLYVPELDGKAIDGGGILDVDQNTAYVDWATYKRFDDSSVENRKDAYNRLTRLVGDSNLTQEGIRQLSKHQYPDLYKS
;
A
#
# COMPACT_ATOMS: atom_id res chain seq x y z
N MET A 1 11.35 1.96 -0.81
CA MET A 1 11.47 0.59 -0.27
C MET A 1 10.18 -0.17 -0.56
N LYS A 2 10.27 -1.48 -0.83
CA LYS A 2 9.12 -2.33 -1.13
C LYS A 2 9.08 -3.54 -0.21
N LEU A 3 7.89 -3.94 0.20
CA LEU A 3 7.62 -5.15 0.97
C LEU A 3 6.49 -5.93 0.29
N SER A 4 6.60 -7.26 0.25
CA SER A 4 5.55 -8.12 -0.28
C SER A 4 4.95 -8.92 0.87
N TRP A 5 3.66 -8.74 1.11
CA TRP A 5 2.92 -9.43 2.14
C TRP A 5 1.88 -10.35 1.50
N THR A 6 2.12 -11.65 1.56
CA THR A 6 1.17 -12.66 1.06
C THR A 6 0.33 -13.20 2.20
N PHE A 7 -0.98 -13.10 2.06
CA PHE A 7 -1.96 -13.71 2.94
C PHE A 7 -2.56 -14.95 2.26
N TYR A 8 -2.67 -16.05 3.01
CA TYR A 8 -3.26 -17.30 2.55
C TYR A 8 -4.64 -17.48 3.19
N PRO A 9 -5.71 -16.94 2.59
CA PRO A 9 -7.07 -17.23 3.04
C PRO A 9 -7.35 -18.74 2.93
N LYS A 10 -8.06 -19.29 3.93
CA LYS A 10 -8.29 -20.74 4.01
C LYS A 10 -9.28 -21.17 2.94
N GLY A 11 -8.81 -21.87 1.92
CA GLY A 11 -9.63 -22.38 0.81
C GLY A 11 -9.71 -21.44 -0.40
N GLU A 12 -8.93 -20.36 -0.41
CA GLU A 12 -8.88 -19.38 -1.50
C GLU A 12 -7.43 -19.21 -2.02
N ALA A 13 -7.29 -18.55 -3.17
CA ALA A 13 -5.97 -18.23 -3.72
C ALA A 13 -5.19 -17.29 -2.79
N ALA A 14 -3.87 -17.43 -2.75
CA ALA A 14 -3.01 -16.55 -1.98
C ALA A 14 -3.12 -15.11 -2.51
N ILE A 15 -3.44 -14.17 -1.62
CA ILE A 15 -3.53 -12.74 -1.96
C ILE A 15 -2.19 -12.11 -1.61
N THR A 16 -1.49 -11.57 -2.60
CA THR A 16 -0.23 -10.85 -2.39
C THR A 16 -0.49 -9.36 -2.44
N LEU A 17 -0.23 -8.68 -1.32
CA LEU A 17 -0.25 -7.22 -1.21
C LEU A 17 1.18 -6.69 -1.38
N THR A 18 1.35 -5.76 -2.32
CA THR A 18 2.60 -5.01 -2.46
C THR A 18 2.53 -3.76 -1.60
N VAL A 19 3.44 -3.58 -0.65
CA VAL A 19 3.49 -2.39 0.20
C VAL A 19 4.69 -1.54 -0.22
N LEU A 20 4.42 -0.30 -0.64
CA LEU A 20 5.40 0.65 -1.11
C LEU A 20 5.47 1.84 -0.16
N TYR A 21 6.66 2.07 0.37
CA TYR A 21 6.93 3.30 1.12
C TYR A 21 7.04 4.48 0.15
N VAL A 22 6.27 5.54 0.39
CA VAL A 22 6.33 6.78 -0.39
C VAL A 22 6.67 7.93 0.57
N PRO A 23 7.88 8.49 0.50
CA PRO A 23 8.34 9.55 1.41
C PRO A 23 7.52 10.84 1.28
N GLU A 24 6.87 11.06 0.13
CA GLU A 24 5.98 12.21 -0.07
C GLU A 24 4.66 12.12 0.71
N LEU A 25 4.37 10.95 1.30
CA LEU A 25 3.26 10.78 2.25
C LEU A 25 3.72 11.03 3.68
N ASP A 26 5.03 11.07 3.95
CA ASP A 26 5.57 11.41 5.26
C ASP A 26 5.24 12.87 5.61
N GLY A 27 4.69 13.08 6.81
CA GLY A 27 4.20 14.39 7.23
C GLY A 27 2.89 14.85 6.58
N LYS A 28 2.33 14.09 5.63
CA LYS A 28 0.94 14.29 5.19
C LYS A 28 0.02 13.55 6.15
N ALA A 29 -0.98 14.25 6.69
CA ALA A 29 -2.03 13.64 7.51
C ALA A 29 -2.97 12.81 6.60
N ILE A 30 -2.47 11.68 6.10
CA ILE A 30 -3.28 10.71 5.37
C ILE A 30 -4.04 9.90 6.40
N ASP A 31 -5.36 9.99 6.35
CA ASP A 31 -6.22 9.20 7.22
C ASP A 31 -5.91 7.71 7.02
N GLY A 32 -5.65 7.02 8.13
CA GLY A 32 -5.29 5.60 8.09
C GLY A 32 -3.83 5.26 7.75
N GLY A 33 -2.96 6.25 7.48
CA GLY A 33 -1.51 6.05 7.28
C GLY A 33 -1.10 5.53 5.89
N GLY A 34 -2.05 5.44 4.97
CA GLY A 34 -1.73 5.04 3.61
C GLY A 34 -2.95 4.79 2.76
N ILE A 35 -2.68 4.51 1.49
CA ILE A 35 -3.67 4.40 0.44
C ILE A 35 -3.54 3.04 -0.22
N LEU A 36 -4.66 2.32 -0.29
CA LEU A 36 -4.74 1.04 -0.97
C LEU A 36 -5.30 1.22 -2.37
N ASP A 37 -4.47 0.87 -3.36
CA ASP A 37 -4.86 0.63 -4.73
C ASP A 37 -5.36 -0.81 -4.86
N VAL A 38 -6.68 -0.95 -4.89
CA VAL A 38 -7.37 -2.25 -4.92
C VAL A 38 -7.20 -2.96 -6.26
N ASP A 39 -6.98 -2.22 -7.35
CA ASP A 39 -6.82 -2.77 -8.69
C ASP A 39 -5.44 -3.46 -8.84
N GLN A 40 -4.40 -2.82 -8.31
CA GLN A 40 -3.03 -3.34 -8.35
C GLN A 40 -2.64 -4.18 -7.13
N ASN A 41 -3.54 -4.35 -6.14
CA ASN A 41 -3.20 -4.90 -4.82
C ASN A 41 -1.94 -4.25 -4.25
N THR A 42 -1.86 -2.92 -4.32
CA THR A 42 -0.68 -2.15 -3.91
C THR A 42 -1.05 -1.08 -2.89
N ALA A 43 -0.42 -1.14 -1.72
CA ALA A 43 -0.56 -0.16 -0.67
C ALA A 43 0.60 0.86 -0.73
N TYR A 44 0.28 2.13 -0.87
CA TYR A 44 1.21 3.25 -0.79
C TYR A 44 1.12 3.87 0.60
N VAL A 45 2.20 3.82 1.37
CA VAL A 45 2.16 4.11 2.81
C VAL A 45 3.27 5.06 3.23
N ASP A 46 3.03 5.78 4.34
CA ASP A 46 4.07 6.55 5.03
C ASP A 46 5.07 5.63 5.75
N TRP A 47 6.14 6.20 6.32
CA TRP A 47 7.18 5.42 6.98
C TRP A 47 6.68 4.67 8.23
N ALA A 48 5.87 5.31 9.07
CA ALA A 48 5.32 4.71 10.28
C ALA A 48 4.41 3.53 9.94
N THR A 49 3.60 3.68 8.89
CA THR A 49 2.73 2.60 8.40
C THR A 49 3.53 1.48 7.74
N TYR A 50 4.55 1.81 6.94
CA TYR A 50 5.47 0.82 6.36
C TYR A 50 6.12 -0.05 7.45
N LYS A 51 6.57 0.57 8.55
CA LYS A 51 7.16 -0.15 9.68
C LYS A 51 6.20 -1.14 10.35
N ARG A 52 4.88 -0.92 10.30
CA ARG A 52 3.88 -1.89 10.79
C ARG A 52 3.75 -3.11 9.88
N PHE A 53 3.94 -2.93 8.58
CA PHE A 53 3.97 -4.03 7.62
C PHE A 53 5.28 -4.83 7.67
N ASP A 54 6.38 -4.16 8.03
CA ASP A 54 7.70 -4.76 8.27
C ASP A 54 7.75 -5.62 9.56
N ASP A 55 6.86 -5.37 10.53
CA ASP A 55 6.75 -6.16 11.76
C ASP A 55 6.40 -7.62 11.48
N SER A 56 6.82 -8.57 12.32
CA SER A 56 6.56 -10.00 12.13
C SER A 56 5.15 -10.45 12.52
N SER A 57 4.37 -9.60 13.20
CA SER A 57 3.05 -9.96 13.70
C SER A 57 1.98 -9.87 12.62
N VAL A 58 1.35 -10.99 12.29
CA VAL A 58 0.26 -11.05 11.30
C VAL A 58 -0.92 -10.17 11.71
N GLU A 59 -1.20 -10.06 13.01
CA GLU A 59 -2.25 -9.20 13.55
C GLU A 59 -1.98 -7.72 13.27
N ASN A 60 -0.74 -7.25 13.47
CA ASN A 60 -0.32 -5.88 13.16
C ASN A 60 -0.44 -5.57 11.67
N ARG A 61 -0.06 -6.51 10.80
CA ARG A 61 -0.19 -6.35 9.34
C ARG A 61 -1.64 -6.27 8.90
N LYS A 62 -2.53 -7.07 9.50
CA LYS A 62 -3.97 -7.00 9.26
C LYS A 62 -4.59 -5.71 9.78
N ASP A 63 -4.21 -5.24 10.97
CA ASP A 63 -4.62 -3.93 11.50
C ASP A 63 -4.21 -2.82 10.55
N ALA A 64 -2.93 -2.79 10.15
CA ALA A 64 -2.40 -1.80 9.23
C ALA A 64 -3.15 -1.83 7.89
N TYR A 65 -3.40 -3.02 7.32
CA TYR A 65 -4.18 -3.18 6.10
C TYR A 65 -5.61 -2.66 6.21
N ASN A 66 -6.28 -2.92 7.33
CA ASN A 66 -7.64 -2.45 7.56
C ASN A 66 -7.74 -0.94 7.73
N ARG A 67 -6.65 -0.30 8.19
CA ARG A 67 -6.56 1.16 8.36
C ARG A 67 -6.30 1.88 7.05
N LEU A 68 -5.79 1.21 6.02
CA LEU A 68 -5.54 1.85 4.73
C LEU A 68 -6.82 2.46 4.15
N THR A 69 -6.68 3.69 3.68
CA THR A 69 -7.74 4.35 2.92
C THR A 69 -7.88 3.65 1.58
N ARG A 70 -8.99 2.93 1.39
CA ARG A 70 -9.31 2.26 0.13
C ARG A 70 -9.83 3.29 -0.87
N LEU A 71 -9.15 3.43 -2.00
CA LEU A 71 -9.68 4.21 -3.11
C LEU A 71 -10.70 3.34 -3.86
N VAL A 72 -11.96 3.44 -3.44
CA VAL A 72 -13.09 2.82 -4.13
C VAL A 72 -13.71 3.92 -5.00
N GLY A 73 -13.39 3.88 -6.30
CA GLY A 73 -13.90 4.74 -7.38
C GLY A 73 -14.64 6.03 -7.01
N ASP A 74 -13.91 7.15 -6.95
CA ASP A 74 -14.34 8.48 -7.42
C ASP A 74 -13.18 9.50 -7.33
N SER A 75 -12.20 9.26 -6.45
CA SER A 75 -11.01 10.12 -6.28
C SER A 75 -9.89 9.80 -7.27
N ASN A 76 -10.16 9.86 -8.59
CA ASN A 76 -9.15 9.58 -9.64
C ASN A 76 -7.88 10.45 -9.49
N LEU A 77 -8.06 11.72 -9.09
CA LEU A 77 -6.97 12.70 -8.96
C LEU A 77 -5.91 12.27 -7.92
N THR A 78 -6.34 11.67 -6.81
CA THR A 78 -5.41 11.24 -5.74
C THR A 78 -4.71 9.93 -6.10
N GLN A 79 -5.43 9.01 -6.77
CA GLN A 79 -4.86 7.73 -7.20
C GLN A 79 -3.81 7.91 -8.29
N GLU A 80 -4.13 8.69 -9.32
CA GLU A 80 -3.20 8.96 -10.42
C GLU A 80 -1.97 9.74 -9.96
N GLY A 81 -2.15 10.72 -9.06
CA GLY A 81 -1.02 11.44 -8.47
C GLY A 81 -0.05 10.49 -7.76
N ILE A 82 -0.56 9.60 -6.91
CA ILE A 82 0.28 8.64 -6.17
C ILE A 82 0.90 7.59 -7.11
N ARG A 83 0.16 7.15 -8.13
CA ARG A 83 0.71 6.28 -9.18
C ARG A 83 1.84 6.97 -9.94
N GLN A 84 1.71 8.26 -10.26
CA GLN A 84 2.77 9.01 -10.94
C GLN A 84 4.01 9.20 -10.05
N LEU A 85 3.82 9.58 -8.78
CA LEU A 85 4.91 9.72 -7.81
C LEU A 85 5.63 8.38 -7.59
N SER A 86 4.87 7.31 -7.39
CA SER A 86 5.44 5.97 -7.24
C SER A 86 6.08 5.45 -8.53
N LYS A 87 5.58 5.78 -9.72
CA LYS A 87 6.21 5.43 -11.00
C LYS A 87 7.54 6.15 -11.20
N HIS A 88 7.64 7.40 -10.76
CA HIS A 88 8.90 8.14 -10.78
C HIS A 88 9.91 7.53 -9.80
N GLN A 89 9.45 7.12 -8.62
CA GLN A 89 10.30 6.55 -7.57
C GLN A 89 10.66 5.07 -7.80
N TYR A 90 9.77 4.31 -8.43
CA TYR A 90 9.88 2.85 -8.65
C TYR A 90 9.50 2.48 -10.10
N PRO A 91 10.28 2.92 -11.10
CA PRO A 91 9.94 2.74 -12.51
C PRO A 91 9.90 1.27 -12.94
N ASP A 92 10.67 0.40 -12.29
CA ASP A 92 10.74 -1.02 -12.62
C ASP A 92 9.49 -1.82 -12.24
N LEU A 93 8.59 -1.25 -11.42
CA LEU A 93 7.29 -1.86 -11.11
C LEU A 93 6.25 -1.65 -12.22
N TYR A 94 6.53 -0.77 -13.19
CA TYR A 94 5.61 -0.37 -14.25
C TYR A 94 6.11 -0.72 -15.67
N LYS A 95 7.20 -1.47 -15.78
CA LYS A 95 7.68 -2.01 -17.06
C LYS A 95 6.99 -3.37 -17.26
N SER A 96 5.94 -3.40 -18.10
CA SER A 96 5.42 -4.64 -18.69
C SER A 96 6.34 -5.14 -19.79
#